data_AF-A0A7C5JZH2-F1
#
_entry.id   AF-A0A7C5JZH2-F1
#
_cell.length_a   1.000
_cell.length_b   1.000
_cell.length_c   1.000
_cell.angle_alpha   90.00
_cell.angle_beta   90.00
_cell.angle_gamma   90.00
#
_symmetry.space_group_name_H-M   'P 1'
#
loop_
_entity.id
_entity.type
_entity.pdbx_description
1 polymer ?
#
loop_
_entity_poly.entity_id
_entity_poly.type
_entity_poly.pdbx_seq_one_letter_code
_entity_poly.pdbx_strand_id
1 'polypeptide(L)'
;MGIDKDTGEPILLVSRAKLRDEDCVALYLIGKFIASELKLVDSPSATYIEIADKMGIDKAIVAARLSDMKKKGYVRSSNRGQWEIIFPRISDVLDEVRQRLGMS
;
A
#
# COMPACT_ATOMS: atom_id res chain seq x y z
N MET A 1 10.54 -1.27 0.68
CA MET A 1 9.90 0.07 0.61
C MET A 1 10.65 0.99 1.55
N GLY A 2 10.78 2.27 1.21
CA GLY A 2 11.26 3.32 2.10
C GLY A 2 10.22 4.43 2.25
N ILE A 3 10.53 5.42 3.10
CA ILE A 3 9.72 6.63 3.27
C ILE A 3 10.65 7.81 3.04
N ASP A 4 10.22 8.73 2.19
CA ASP A 4 10.89 10.01 2.00
C ASP A 4 10.81 10.83 3.30
N LYS A 5 11.95 11.29 3.80
CA LYS A 5 12.02 11.93 5.13
C LYS A 5 11.46 13.35 5.16
N ASP A 6 11.44 14.02 4.00
CA ASP A 6 11.00 15.41 3.90
C ASP A 6 9.50 15.50 3.62
N THR A 7 8.97 14.54 2.85
CA THR A 7 7.58 14.53 2.38
C THR A 7 6.70 13.48 3.04
N GLY A 8 7.27 12.46 3.69
CA GLY A 8 6.54 11.31 4.20
C GLY A 8 6.02 10.36 3.11
N GLU A 9 6.40 10.56 1.85
CA GLU A 9 5.91 9.75 0.74
C GLU A 9 6.47 8.31 0.77
N PRO A 10 5.64 7.28 0.59
CA PRO A 10 6.10 5.91 0.38
C PRO A 10 6.85 5.73 -0.96
N ILE A 11 8.04 5.13 -0.91
CA ILE A 11 8.86 4.84 -2.09
C ILE A 11 9.09 3.33 -2.24
N LEU A 12 8.81 2.77 -3.41
CA LEU A 12 9.16 1.40 -3.75
C LEU A 12 10.66 1.29 -4.08
N LEU A 13 11.40 0.57 -3.24
CA LEU A 13 12.84 0.30 -3.43
C LEU A 13 13.11 -0.95 -4.28
N VAL A 14 12.06 -1.68 -4.65
CA VAL A 14 12.13 -2.90 -5.47
C VAL A 14 11.59 -2.55 -6.85
N SER A 15 12.22 -3.09 -7.89
CA SER A 15 11.75 -2.90 -9.27
C SER A 15 10.29 -3.32 -9.42
N ARG A 16 9.49 -2.43 -10.01
CA ARG A 16 8.07 -2.65 -10.31
C ARG A 16 7.83 -3.93 -11.11
N ALA A 17 8.76 -4.32 -11.98
CA ALA A 17 8.66 -5.54 -12.79
C ALA A 17 8.62 -6.83 -11.96
N LYS A 18 9.05 -6.79 -10.69
CA LYS A 18 9.02 -7.92 -9.76
C LYS A 18 7.79 -7.94 -8.86
N LEU A 19 6.96 -6.91 -8.93
CA LEU A 19 5.80 -6.72 -8.07
C LEU A 19 4.53 -6.81 -8.88
N ARG A 20 3.49 -7.44 -8.31
CA ARG A 20 2.14 -7.34 -8.84
C ARG A 20 1.55 -5.98 -8.46
N ASP A 21 0.47 -5.62 -9.14
CA ASP A 21 -0.26 -4.38 -8.85
C ASP A 21 -0.80 -4.38 -7.42
N GLU A 22 -1.29 -5.54 -6.96
CA GLU A 22 -1.71 -5.76 -5.57
C GLU A 22 -0.58 -5.48 -4.58
N ASP A 23 0.65 -5.90 -4.89
CA ASP A 23 1.80 -5.72 -4.02
C ASP A 23 2.19 -4.25 -3.92
N CYS A 24 2.10 -3.52 -5.04
CA CYS A 24 2.37 -2.09 -5.07
C CYS A 24 1.34 -1.31 -4.23
N VAL A 25 0.05 -1.62 -4.41
CA VAL A 25 -1.04 -1.04 -3.61
C VAL A 25 -0.84 -1.32 -2.12
N ALA A 26 -0.53 -2.57 -1.77
CA ALA A 26 -0.34 -2.98 -0.39
C ALA A 26 0.86 -2.30 0.27
N LEU A 27 2.01 -2.29 -0.42
CA LEU A 27 3.21 -1.62 0.05
C LEU A 27 2.96 -0.12 0.21
N TYR A 28 2.27 0.54 -0.72
CA TYR A 28 1.94 1.96 -0.59
C TYR A 28 1.16 2.26 0.69
N LEU A 29 0.11 1.48 0.97
CA LEU A 29 -0.71 1.64 2.17
C LEU A 29 0.08 1.34 3.46
N ILE A 30 0.99 0.36 3.44
CA ILE A 30 1.92 0.13 4.57
C ILE A 30 2.81 1.36 4.78
N GLY A 31 3.31 1.97 3.69
CA GLY A 31 4.09 3.19 3.77
C GLY A 31 3.31 4.37 4.35
N LYS A 32 2.06 4.58 3.90
CA LYS A 32 1.19 5.64 4.45
C LYS A 32 0.93 5.44 5.94
N PHE A 33 0.67 4.20 6.36
CA PHE A 33 0.54 3.87 7.78
C PHE A 33 1.80 4.27 8.57
N ILE A 34 2.98 3.81 8.14
CA ILE A 34 4.23 4.12 8.86
C ILE A 34 4.53 5.63 8.83
N ALA A 35 4.31 6.33 7.71
CA ALA A 35 4.50 7.77 7.61
C ALA A 35 3.59 8.54 8.57
N SER A 36 2.35 8.07 8.77
CA SER A 36 1.42 8.63 9.74
C SER A 36 1.88 8.39 11.17
N GLU A 37 2.38 7.19 11.50
CA GLU A 37 2.95 6.88 12.82
C GLU A 37 4.19 7.74 13.13
N LEU A 38 4.96 8.07 12.11
CA LEU A 38 6.11 8.98 12.19
C LEU A 38 5.72 10.46 12.18
N LYS A 39 4.43 10.78 12.10
CA LYS A 39 3.89 12.15 12.03
C LYS A 39 4.41 12.95 10.83
N LEU A 40 4.74 12.27 9.73
CA LEU A 40 5.15 12.90 8.47
C LEU A 40 3.95 13.22 7.56
N VAL A 41 2.81 12.55 7.79
CA VAL A 41 1.53 12.81 7.12
C VAL A 41 0.39 12.80 8.13
N ASP A 42 -0.71 13.50 7.83
CA ASP A 42 -1.84 13.66 8.74
C ASP A 42 -2.74 12.43 8.85
N SER A 43 -2.63 11.47 7.93
CA SER A 43 -3.52 10.32 7.86
C SER A 43 -2.82 9.06 7.33
N PRO A 44 -3.14 7.88 7.90
CA PRO A 44 -2.67 6.60 7.37
C PRO A 44 -3.48 6.12 6.15
N SER A 45 -4.49 6.88 5.74
CA SER A 45 -5.37 6.54 4.62
C SER A 45 -4.88 7.12 3.29
N ALA A 46 -5.29 6.48 2.20
CA ALA A 46 -5.08 6.98 0.84
C ALA A 46 -6.31 6.73 -0.04
N THR A 47 -6.50 7.59 -1.04
CA THR A 47 -7.51 7.37 -2.07
C THR A 47 -7.02 6.43 -3.16
N TYR A 48 -7.93 5.76 -3.87
CA TYR A 48 -7.55 4.97 -5.05
C TYR A 48 -6.91 5.82 -6.15
N ILE A 49 -7.23 7.13 -6.22
CA ILE A 49 -6.64 8.08 -7.17
C ILE A 49 -5.18 8.34 -6.80
N GLU A 50 -4.93 8.67 -5.53
CA GLU A 50 -3.57 8.86 -5.00
C GLU A 50 -2.69 7.64 -5.23
N ILE A 51 -3.19 6.44 -4.90
CA ILE A 51 -2.46 5.19 -5.10
C ILE A 51 -2.16 4.95 -6.60
N ALA A 52 -3.14 5.18 -7.47
CA ALA A 52 -2.99 5.02 -8.91
C ALA A 52 -1.91 5.96 -9.46
N ASP A 53 -1.97 7.24 -9.09
CA ASP A 53 -1.05 8.28 -9.56
C ASP A 53 0.37 8.01 -9.06
N LYS A 54 0.54 7.61 -7.79
CA LYS A 54 1.86 7.35 -7.18
C LYS A 54 2.50 6.06 -7.68
N MET A 55 1.71 5.01 -7.91
CA MET A 55 2.22 3.71 -8.34
C MET A 55 2.25 3.54 -9.86
N GLY A 56 1.71 4.49 -10.62
CA GLY A 56 1.60 4.39 -12.09
C GLY A 56 0.69 3.22 -12.52
N ILE A 57 -0.42 3.01 -11.80
CA ILE A 57 -1.37 1.92 -12.04
C ILE A 57 -2.71 2.52 -12.48
N ASP A 58 -3.42 1.85 -13.38
CA ASP A 58 -4.76 2.27 -13.78
C ASP A 58 -5.73 2.31 -12.57
N LYS A 59 -6.58 3.35 -12.53
CA LYS A 59 -7.51 3.59 -11.40
C LYS A 59 -8.51 2.45 -11.21
N ALA A 60 -8.99 1.83 -12.29
CA ALA A 60 -9.91 0.70 -12.20
C ALA A 60 -9.21 -0.56 -11.66
N ILE A 61 -7.94 -0.76 -12.04
CA ILE A 61 -7.12 -1.83 -11.48
C ILE A 61 -6.89 -1.61 -9.98
N VAL A 62 -6.50 -0.40 -9.54
CA VAL A 62 -6.33 -0.10 -8.12
C VAL A 62 -7.63 -0.36 -7.34
N ALA A 63 -8.78 0.10 -7.84
CA ALA A 63 -10.06 -0.14 -7.20
C ALA A 63 -10.41 -1.64 -7.09
N ALA A 64 -10.13 -2.42 -8.13
CA ALA A 64 -10.29 -3.87 -8.12
C ALA A 64 -9.36 -4.54 -7.09
N ARG A 65 -8.08 -4.17 -7.04
CA ARG A 65 -7.11 -4.70 -6.07
C ARG A 65 -7.52 -4.37 -4.62
N LEU A 66 -7.95 -3.13 -4.35
CA LEU A 66 -8.45 -2.73 -3.04
C LEU A 66 -9.69 -3.54 -2.61
N SER A 67 -10.58 -3.82 -3.56
CA SER A 67 -11.76 -4.65 -3.32
C SER A 67 -11.38 -6.10 -2.98
N ASP A 68 -10.44 -6.68 -3.70
CA ASP A 68 -9.94 -8.04 -3.43
C ASP A 68 -9.21 -8.11 -2.09
N MET A 69 -8.36 -7.14 -1.78
CA MET A 69 -7.66 -7.03 -0.49
C MET A 69 -8.64 -6.84 0.68
N LYS A 70 -9.74 -6.12 0.47
CA LYS A 70 -10.80 -5.98 1.48
C LYS A 70 -11.45 -7.32 1.81
N LYS A 71 -11.72 -8.14 0.78
CA LYS A 71 -12.27 -9.49 0.97
C LYS A 71 -11.29 -10.40 1.73
N LYS A 72 -9.98 -10.23 1.53
CA LYS A 72 -8.91 -10.92 2.28
C LYS A 72 -8.71 -10.40 3.71
N GLY A 73 -9.38 -9.30 4.06
CA GLY A 73 -9.22 -8.63 5.36
C GLY A 73 -7.89 -7.89 5.51
N TYR A 74 -7.19 -7.53 4.43
CA TYR A 74 -5.92 -6.79 4.48
C TYR A 74 -6.13 -5.28 4.60
N VAL A 75 -7.18 -4.76 3.99
CA VAL A 75 -7.49 -3.33 4.01
C VAL A 75 -8.91 -3.08 4.49
N ARG A 76 -9.14 -1.88 5.00
CA ARG A 76 -10.47 -1.36 5.32
C ARG A 76 -10.69 -0.03 4.61
N SER A 77 -11.95 0.32 4.41
CA SER A 77 -12.32 1.66 3.97
C SER A 77 -12.71 2.47 5.20
N SER A 78 -11.88 3.44 5.58
CA SER A 78 -12.14 4.28 6.77
C SER A 78 -13.20 5.34 6.50
N ASN A 79 -13.28 5.83 5.26
CA ASN A 79 -14.31 6.73 4.75
C ASN A 79 -14.57 6.44 3.27
N ARG A 80 -15.64 7.03 2.70
CA ARG A 80 -15.97 6.85 1.27
C ARG A 80 -14.77 7.19 0.38
N GLY A 81 -14.20 6.17 -0.25
CA GLY A 81 -13.06 6.31 -1.17
C GLY A 81 -11.68 6.36 -0.52
N GLN A 82 -11.60 6.32 0.81
CA GLN A 82 -10.35 6.27 1.58
C GLN A 82 -10.09 4.85 2.07
N TRP A 83 -8.83 4.42 1.97
CA TRP A 83 -8.40 3.05 2.24
C TRP A 83 -7.20 3.02 3.15
N GLU A 84 -7.17 2.06 4.07
CA GLU A 84 -6.11 1.86 5.06
C GLU A 84 -5.71 0.39 5.11
N ILE A 85 -4.42 0.13 5.34
CA ILE A 85 -3.96 -1.21 5.73
C ILE A 85 -4.41 -1.52 7.16
N ILE A 86 -4.83 -2.76 7.42
CA ILE A 86 -5.14 -3.23 8.76
C ILE A 86 -3.83 -3.62 9.44
N PHE A 87 -3.42 -2.88 10.47
CA PHE A 87 -2.10 -3.02 11.13
C PHE A 87 -1.72 -4.47 11.49
N PRO A 88 -2.60 -5.28 12.12
CA PRO A 88 -2.29 -6.69 12.41
C PRO A 88 -1.98 -7.56 11.18
N ARG A 89 -2.36 -7.13 9.97
CA ARG A 89 -2.21 -7.87 8.72
C ARG A 89 -0.98 -7.46 7.91
N ILE A 90 -0.21 -6.48 8.39
CA ILE A 90 1.00 -6.01 7.72
C ILE A 90 2.01 -7.16 7.58
N SER A 91 2.21 -7.98 8.62
CA SER A 91 3.14 -9.11 8.56
C SER A 91 2.75 -10.10 7.45
N ASP A 92 1.48 -10.50 7.40
CA ASP A 92 0.97 -11.44 6.39
C ASP A 92 1.21 -10.92 4.96
N VAL A 93 0.94 -9.64 4.73
CA VAL A 93 1.16 -8.98 3.43
C VAL A 93 2.65 -8.95 3.07
N LEU A 94 3.51 -8.59 4.02
CA LEU A 94 4.96 -8.55 3.78
C LEU A 94 5.52 -9.95 3.50
N ASP A 95 5.03 -10.98 4.18
CA ASP A 95 5.43 -12.37 3.95
C ASP A 95 5.01 -12.84 2.54
N GLU A 96 3.79 -12.52 2.09
CA GLU A 96 3.36 -12.80 0.71
C GLU A 96 4.24 -12.10 -0.34
N VAL A 97 4.63 -10.85 -0.09
CA VAL A 97 5.52 -10.10 -0.98
C VAL A 97 6.93 -10.70 -0.98
N ARG A 98 7.48 -11.03 0.19
CA ARG A 98 8.80 -11.65 0.32
C ARG A 98 8.89 -13.00 -0.40
N GLN A 99 7.88 -13.85 -0.23
CA GLN A 99 7.80 -15.14 -0.93
C GLN A 99 7.85 -14.94 -2.44
N ARG A 100 7.13 -13.95 -2.97
CA ARG A 100 7.11 -13.64 -4.41
C ARG A 100 8.43 -13.10 -4.93
N LEU A 101 9.15 -12.34 -4.10
CA LEU A 101 10.47 -11.84 -4.42
C LEU A 101 11.56 -12.91 -4.30
N GLY A 102 11.22 -14.14 -3.88
CA GLY A 102 12.18 -15.22 -3.65
C GLY A 102 13.08 -14.97 -2.44
N MET A 103 12.61 -14.18 -1.48
CA MET A 103 13.31 -13.84 -0.24
C MET A 103 12.80 -14.73 0.89
N SER A 104 13.20 -16.01 0.87
CA SER A 104 12.95 -16.97 1.95
C SER A 104 14.01 -16.84 3.04
#